data_AF-A0A845QA83-F1
#
_entry.id   AF-A0A845QA83-F1
#
_cell.length_a   1.000
_cell.length_b   1.000
_cell.length_c   1.000
_cell.angle_alpha   90.00
_cell.angle_beta   90.00
_cell.angle_gamma   90.00
#
_symmetry.space_group_name_H-M   'P 1'
#
loop_
_entity.id
_entity.type
_entity.pdbx_description
1 polymer ?
#
loop_
_entity_poly.entity_id
_entity_poly.type
_entity_poly.pdbx_seq_one_letter_code
_entity_poly.pdbx_strand_id
1 'polypeptide(L)'
;MMQPRLKSEIRVHAMLRGAAAAGIFGAVLRRGDDTAGAIIVRLAPDAQTAMLYCAAPGPGTDDDGRPRWICATGPDPVPNDEANAWLSRRIDTDPDMWVVEFETAKSGPCLDGTVVDTAPPQEDPLIAQIFRK
;
A
#
# COMPACT_ATOMS: atom_id res chain seq x y z
N MET A 1 -25.72 1.18 4.32
CA MET A 1 -25.73 -0.22 3.84
C MET A 1 -24.28 -0.60 3.55
N MET A 2 -23.71 -1.62 4.19
CA MET A 2 -22.34 -2.06 3.89
C MET A 2 -22.31 -2.69 2.50
N GLN A 3 -21.53 -2.12 1.59
CA GLN A 3 -21.25 -2.74 0.30
C GLN A 3 -20.34 -3.97 0.51
N PRO A 4 -20.57 -5.08 -0.20
CA PRO A 4 -19.68 -6.23 -0.15
C PRO A 4 -18.26 -5.83 -0.54
N ARG A 5 -17.28 -6.15 0.32
CA ARG A 5 -15.85 -5.94 0.05
C ARG A 5 -15.24 -7.25 -0.41
N LEU A 6 -14.38 -7.19 -1.42
CA LEU A 6 -13.58 -8.35 -1.82
C LEU A 6 -12.57 -8.71 -0.71
N LYS A 7 -12.32 -10.00 -0.56
CA LYS A 7 -11.30 -10.54 0.34
C LYS A 7 -9.91 -10.06 -0.06
N SER A 8 -9.04 -9.79 0.92
CA SER A 8 -7.68 -9.29 0.70
C SER A 8 -6.86 -10.21 -0.20
N GLU A 9 -6.90 -11.53 -0.01
CA GLU A 9 -6.20 -12.49 -0.87
C GLU A 9 -6.64 -12.39 -2.35
N ILE A 10 -7.94 -12.21 -2.59
CA ILE A 10 -8.48 -12.07 -3.95
C ILE A 10 -7.97 -10.78 -4.59
N ARG A 11 -7.94 -9.68 -3.82
CA ARG A 11 -7.42 -8.39 -4.27
C ARG A 11 -5.93 -8.49 -4.62
N VAL A 12 -5.10 -9.06 -3.74
CA VAL A 12 -3.67 -9.26 -3.96
C VAL A 12 -3.40 -10.06 -5.22
N HIS A 13 -4.06 -11.20 -5.40
CA HIS A 13 -3.89 -12.01 -6.61
C HIS A 13 -4.40 -11.31 -7.88
N ALA A 14 -5.43 -10.48 -7.79
CA ALA A 14 -5.89 -9.67 -8.92
C ALA A 14 -4.84 -8.62 -9.32
N MET A 15 -4.24 -7.92 -8.35
CA MET A 15 -3.17 -6.95 -8.61
C MET A 15 -1.94 -7.61 -9.25
N LEU A 16 -1.49 -8.75 -8.72
CA LEU A 16 -0.38 -9.52 -9.31
C LEU A 16 -0.65 -9.92 -10.77
N ARG A 17 -1.87 -10.38 -11.07
CA ARG A 17 -2.27 -10.72 -12.45
C ARG A 17 -2.35 -9.48 -13.36
N GLY A 18 -2.89 -8.37 -12.85
CA GLY A 18 -2.98 -7.10 -13.58
C GLY A 18 -1.59 -6.56 -13.96
N ALA A 19 -0.68 -6.55 -12.99
CA ALA A 19 0.72 -6.16 -13.21
C ALA A 19 1.42 -7.09 -14.20
N ALA A 20 1.26 -8.41 -14.05
CA ALA A 20 1.85 -9.39 -14.97
C ALA A 20 1.35 -9.22 -16.42
N ALA A 21 0.06 -8.91 -16.61
CA ALA A 21 -0.51 -8.61 -17.93
C ALA A 21 0.09 -7.33 -18.55
N ALA A 22 0.58 -6.41 -17.73
CA ALA A 22 1.32 -5.22 -18.14
C ALA A 22 2.84 -5.44 -18.24
N GLY A 23 3.33 -6.69 -18.09
CA GLY A 23 4.75 -7.02 -18.14
C GLY A 23 5.56 -6.61 -16.90
N ILE A 24 4.87 -6.33 -15.79
CA ILE A 24 5.49 -5.94 -14.51
C ILE A 24 5.60 -7.18 -13.63
N PHE A 25 6.80 -7.44 -13.11
CA PHE A 25 7.01 -8.49 -12.12
C PHE A 25 6.52 -8.01 -10.75
N GLY A 26 5.88 -8.91 -10.01
CA GLY A 26 5.45 -8.65 -8.64
C GLY A 26 5.42 -9.91 -7.79
N ALA A 27 5.60 -9.72 -6.49
CA ALA A 27 5.70 -10.79 -5.52
C ALA A 27 5.05 -10.42 -4.19
N VAL A 28 4.55 -11.42 -3.47
CA VAL A 28 4.10 -11.24 -2.09
C VAL A 28 5.33 -11.33 -1.19
N LEU A 29 5.72 -10.21 -0.56
CA LEU A 29 6.78 -10.19 0.45
C LEU A 29 6.26 -10.67 1.80
N ARG A 30 4.99 -10.38 2.10
CA ARG A 30 4.32 -10.78 3.33
C ARG A 30 2.86 -11.13 3.06
N ARG A 31 2.45 -12.33 3.46
CA ARG A 31 1.04 -12.72 3.54
C ARG A 31 0.42 -12.23 4.86
N GLY A 32 -0.78 -11.68 4.76
CA GLY A 32 -1.61 -11.22 5.88
C GLY A 32 -2.87 -12.05 6.07
N ASP A 33 -3.89 -11.50 6.73
CA ASP A 33 -5.22 -12.13 6.81
C ASP A 33 -5.88 -12.18 5.43
N ASP A 34 -6.38 -13.36 5.06
CA ASP A 34 -6.91 -13.60 3.72
C ASP A 34 -8.22 -12.86 3.44
N THR A 35 -8.97 -12.50 4.48
CA THR A 35 -10.33 -11.93 4.36
C THR A 35 -10.34 -10.41 4.45
N ALA A 36 -9.63 -9.82 5.41
CA ALA A 36 -9.73 -8.41 5.76
C ALA A 36 -8.39 -7.72 6.00
N GLY A 37 -7.25 -8.41 5.88
CA GLY A 37 -5.93 -7.83 6.12
C GLY A 37 -5.67 -6.60 5.26
N ALA A 38 -5.08 -5.55 5.85
CA ALA A 38 -4.68 -4.35 5.12
C ALA A 38 -3.66 -4.70 4.03
N ILE A 39 -3.60 -3.92 2.94
CA ILE A 39 -2.63 -4.18 1.87
C ILE A 39 -1.72 -2.97 1.74
N ILE A 40 -0.41 -3.22 1.83
CA ILE A 40 0.65 -2.30 1.44
C ILE A 40 1.22 -2.75 0.11
N VAL A 41 1.35 -1.80 -0.82
CA VAL A 41 1.99 -2.02 -2.11
C VAL A 41 3.31 -1.27 -2.13
N ARG A 42 4.40 -2.01 -2.34
CA ARG A 42 5.75 -1.47 -2.53
C ARG A 42 6.07 -1.42 -4.02
N LEU A 43 6.42 -0.25 -4.52
CA LEU A 43 6.93 -0.07 -5.88
C LEU A 43 8.44 0.11 -5.79
N ALA A 44 9.20 -0.84 -6.32
CA ALA A 44 10.66 -0.87 -6.27
C ALA A 44 11.22 -0.78 -7.71
N PRO A 45 11.37 0.42 -8.28
CA PRO A 45 11.86 0.56 -9.66
C PRO A 45 13.32 0.14 -9.84
N ASP A 46 14.10 0.09 -8.75
CA ASP A 46 15.50 -0.32 -8.72
C ASP A 46 15.87 -0.94 -7.36
N ALA A 47 17.13 -1.35 -7.22
CA ALA A 47 17.64 -2.02 -6.03
C ALA A 47 17.86 -1.08 -4.82
N GLN A 48 17.73 0.23 -4.98
CA GLN A 48 18.11 1.23 -3.97
C GLN A 48 16.90 1.98 -3.41
N THR A 49 15.83 2.14 -4.19
CA THR A 49 14.71 3.01 -3.85
C THR A 49 13.36 2.30 -3.93
N ALA A 50 12.38 2.82 -3.19
CA ALA A 50 11.00 2.35 -3.22
C ALA A 50 9.99 3.46 -2.90
N MET A 51 8.75 3.22 -3.32
CA MET A 51 7.57 4.00 -2.90
C MET A 51 6.57 3.06 -2.22
N LEU A 52 5.93 3.50 -1.14
CA LEU A 52 4.97 2.69 -0.40
C LEU A 52 3.56 3.26 -0.51
N TYR A 53 2.64 2.44 -1.01
CA TYR A 53 1.23 2.77 -1.14
C TYR A 53 0.40 2.03 -0.10
N CYS A 54 -0.52 2.75 0.53
CA CYS A 54 -1.46 2.21 1.50
C CYS A 54 -2.87 2.76 1.29
N ALA A 55 -3.84 2.26 2.05
CA ALA A 55 -5.20 2.80 2.04
C ALA A 55 -5.20 4.28 2.47
N ALA A 56 -5.83 5.13 1.67
CA ALA A 56 -5.94 6.55 1.96
C ALA A 56 -6.78 6.82 3.23
N PRO A 57 -6.46 7.84 4.04
CA PRO A 57 -7.29 8.26 5.17
C PRO A 57 -8.74 8.59 4.77
N GLY A 58 -9.67 8.35 5.69
CA GLY A 58 -11.11 8.63 5.48
C GLY A 58 -11.85 7.45 4.85
N PRO A 59 -12.83 7.69 3.96
CA PRO A 59 -13.55 6.62 3.27
C PRO A 59 -12.60 5.62 2.58
N GLY A 60 -12.83 4.33 2.79
CA GLY A 60 -11.97 3.28 2.21
C GLY A 60 -12.11 3.15 0.69
N THR A 61 -13.15 3.73 0.10
CA THR A 61 -13.42 3.71 -1.34
C THR A 61 -13.80 5.09 -1.86
N ASP A 62 -13.67 5.29 -3.17
CA ASP A 62 -14.23 6.43 -3.89
C ASP A 62 -15.73 6.25 -4.16
N ASP A 63 -16.32 7.22 -4.87
CA ASP A 63 -17.75 7.24 -5.21
C ASP A 63 -18.16 6.09 -6.14
N ASP A 64 -17.20 5.50 -6.87
CA ASP A 64 -17.38 4.32 -7.72
C ASP A 64 -17.18 3.00 -6.94
N GLY A 65 -16.89 3.07 -5.65
CA GLY A 65 -16.62 1.89 -4.81
C GLY A 65 -15.23 1.29 -4.99
N ARG A 66 -14.31 1.99 -5.68
CA ARG A 66 -12.92 1.53 -5.83
C ARG A 66 -12.10 1.90 -4.61
N PRO A 67 -11.15 1.05 -4.17
CA PRO A 67 -10.22 1.39 -3.11
C PRO A 67 -9.50 2.70 -3.37
N ARG A 68 -9.27 3.49 -2.32
CA ARG A 68 -8.45 4.70 -2.41
C ARG A 68 -7.06 4.44 -1.86
N TRP A 69 -6.06 4.83 -2.64
CA TRP A 69 -4.65 4.62 -2.35
C TRP A 69 -3.92 5.94 -2.19
N ILE A 70 -2.93 5.97 -1.31
CA ILE A 70 -2.03 7.12 -1.12
C ILE A 70 -0.59 6.64 -1.08
N CYS A 71 0.35 7.42 -1.62
CA CYS A 71 1.77 7.18 -1.42
C CYS A 71 2.18 7.70 -0.04
N ALA A 72 2.43 6.80 0.90
CA ALA A 72 2.78 7.11 2.27
C ALA A 72 4.20 7.70 2.42
N THR A 73 5.09 7.39 1.48
CA THR A 73 6.47 7.92 1.45
C THR A 73 6.60 9.24 0.68
N GLY A 74 5.49 9.79 0.16
CA GLY A 74 5.51 11.02 -0.64
C GLY A 74 5.62 10.78 -2.15
N PRO A 75 5.74 11.85 -2.96
CA PRO A 75 5.68 11.76 -4.43
C PRO A 75 6.93 11.14 -5.06
N ASP A 76 8.07 11.19 -4.37
CA ASP A 76 9.36 10.70 -4.86
C ASP A 76 9.73 9.37 -4.19
N PRO A 77 10.49 8.49 -4.89
CA PRO A 77 11.05 7.29 -4.28
C PRO A 77 11.99 7.62 -3.12
N VAL A 78 11.86 6.88 -2.02
CA VAL A 78 12.74 6.98 -0.85
C VAL A 78 13.76 5.84 -0.85
N PRO A 79 14.90 5.98 -0.15
CA PRO A 79 15.83 4.88 0.07
C PRO A 79 15.16 3.63 0.68
N ASN A 80 15.64 2.46 0.28
CA ASN A 80 15.06 1.17 0.69
C ASN A 80 15.10 0.93 2.20
N ASP A 81 16.12 1.43 2.90
CA ASP A 81 16.21 1.37 4.36
C ASP A 81 15.12 2.20 5.04
N GLU A 82 14.82 3.40 4.52
CA GLU A 82 13.72 4.23 4.99
C GLU A 82 12.36 3.56 4.75
N ALA A 83 12.13 3.04 3.55
CA ALA A 83 10.92 2.28 3.22
C ALA A 83 10.76 1.04 4.13
N ASN A 84 11.84 0.29 4.36
CA ASN A 84 11.83 -0.89 5.24
C ASN A 84 11.56 -0.50 6.71
N ALA A 85 12.11 0.61 7.18
CA ALA A 85 11.86 1.11 8.53
C ALA A 85 10.40 1.51 8.72
N TRP A 86 9.80 2.17 7.72
CA TRP A 86 8.37 2.48 7.71
C TRP A 86 7.52 1.20 7.74
N LEU A 87 7.82 0.23 6.85
CA LEU A 87 7.12 -1.06 6.79
C LEU A 87 7.18 -1.81 8.11
N SER A 88 8.36 -1.85 8.75
CA SER A 88 8.56 -2.58 10.02
C SER A 88 7.68 -2.02 11.13
N ARG A 89 7.65 -0.68 11.30
CA ARG A 89 6.76 -0.03 12.29
C ARG A 89 5.29 -0.33 12.02
N ARG A 90 4.92 -0.39 10.73
CA ARG A 90 3.54 -0.65 10.32
C ARG A 90 3.17 -2.10 10.63
N ILE A 91 4.03 -3.06 10.30
CA ILE A 91 3.87 -4.50 10.61
C ILE A 91 3.78 -4.74 12.12
N ASP A 92 4.58 -4.04 12.93
CA ASP A 92 4.51 -4.15 14.39
C ASP A 92 3.16 -3.71 14.95
N THR A 93 2.53 -2.72 14.31
CA THR A 93 1.22 -2.20 14.70
C THR A 93 0.09 -3.10 14.23
N ASP A 94 0.22 -3.64 13.02
CA ASP A 94 -0.82 -4.43 12.35
C ASP A 94 -0.18 -5.69 11.71
N PRO A 95 -0.04 -6.77 12.50
CA PRO A 95 0.66 -7.97 12.05
C PRO A 95 -0.12 -8.74 10.97
N ASP A 96 -1.38 -8.42 10.70
CA ASP A 96 -2.21 -9.12 9.72
C ASP A 96 -2.19 -8.49 8.31
N MET A 97 -1.35 -7.48 8.08
CA MET A 97 -1.25 -6.86 6.77
C MET A 97 -0.49 -7.70 5.73
N TRP A 98 -0.89 -7.50 4.49
CA TRP A 98 -0.18 -7.93 3.29
C TRP A 98 0.86 -6.89 2.87
N VAL A 99 2.00 -7.38 2.38
CA VAL A 99 2.98 -6.56 1.65
C VAL A 99 3.21 -7.21 0.30
N VAL A 100 2.90 -6.48 -0.76
CA VAL A 100 3.08 -6.89 -2.15
C VAL A 100 4.05 -5.92 -2.81
N GLU A 101 5.05 -6.44 -3.49
CA GLU A 101 6.06 -5.66 -4.21
C GLU A 101 5.89 -5.78 -5.71
N PHE A 102 6.18 -4.70 -6.44
CA PHE A 102 6.26 -4.67 -7.90
C PHE A 102 7.51 -3.92 -8.36
N GLU A 103 8.18 -4.47 -9.38
CA GLU A 103 9.41 -3.91 -9.95
C GLU A 103 9.09 -2.82 -10.98
N THR A 104 8.54 -1.69 -10.51
CA THR A 104 8.17 -0.56 -11.37
C THR A 104 8.05 0.74 -10.58
N ALA A 105 8.14 1.88 -11.28
CA ALA A 105 7.73 3.18 -10.74
C ALA A 105 6.24 3.49 -11.04
N LYS A 106 5.57 2.68 -11.87
CA LYS A 106 4.19 2.93 -12.31
C LYS A 106 3.20 2.29 -11.35
N SER A 107 2.45 3.11 -10.63
CA SER A 107 1.43 2.63 -9.68
C SER A 107 0.19 2.05 -10.35
N GLY A 108 -0.26 2.62 -11.48
CA GLY A 108 -1.54 2.27 -12.12
C GLY A 108 -1.80 0.76 -12.29
N PRO A 109 -0.92 -0.01 -12.96
CA PRO A 109 -1.12 -1.45 -13.14
C PRO A 109 -1.04 -2.29 -11.87
N CYS A 110 -0.51 -1.72 -10.80
CA CYS A 110 -0.18 -2.42 -9.55
C CYS A 110 -1.25 -2.21 -8.46
N LEU A 111 -2.16 -1.26 -8.65
CA LEU A 111 -3.18 -0.87 -7.68
C LEU A 111 -4.58 -1.19 -8.23
N ASP A 112 -5.48 -1.62 -7.34
CA ASP A 112 -6.86 -1.99 -7.68
C ASP A 112 -7.87 -0.83 -7.54
N GLY A 113 -7.38 0.42 -7.47
CA GLY A 113 -8.22 1.58 -7.26
C GLY A 113 -7.52 2.91 -7.53
N THR A 114 -8.09 3.99 -7.01
CA THR A 114 -7.70 5.36 -7.35
C THR A 114 -6.61 5.86 -6.41
N VAL A 115 -5.52 6.39 -6.96
CA VAL A 115 -4.52 7.14 -6.19
C VAL A 115 -5.07 8.54 -5.94
N VAL A 116 -5.26 8.89 -4.68
CA VAL A 116 -5.57 10.27 -4.29
C VAL A 116 -4.27 11.05 -4.18
N ASP A 117 -4.33 12.36 -4.48
CA ASP A 117 -3.18 13.25 -4.34
C ASP A 117 -2.49 13.00 -2.99
N THR A 118 -1.16 12.95 -3.04
CA THR A 118 -0.33 12.79 -1.86
C THR A 118 -0.85 13.75 -0.81
N ALA A 119 -1.28 13.20 0.32
CA ALA A 119 -1.51 14.07 1.46
C ALA A 119 -0.20 14.86 1.70
N PRO A 120 -0.27 16.05 2.32
CA PRO A 120 0.92 16.61 2.96
C PRO A 120 1.64 15.49 3.74
N PRO A 121 2.95 15.57 4.02
CA PRO A 121 3.59 14.61 4.91
C PRO A 121 2.80 14.61 6.21
N GLN A 122 1.87 13.67 6.34
CA GLN A 122 1.15 13.43 7.55
C GLN A 122 2.23 12.88 8.44
N GLU A 123 2.72 13.73 9.35
CA GLU A 123 3.39 13.28 10.56
C GLU A 123 2.57 12.08 11.05
N ASP A 124 3.18 10.91 10.93
CA ASP A 124 2.57 9.63 11.22
C ASP A 124 1.70 9.77 12.49
N PRO A 125 0.42 9.36 12.50
CA PRO A 125 -0.38 9.40 13.72
C PRO A 125 0.25 8.64 14.90
N LEU A 126 1.22 7.74 14.65
CA LEU A 126 2.09 7.18 15.70
C LEU A 126 3.09 8.20 16.28
N ILE A 127 3.55 9.20 15.53
CA ILE A 127 4.33 10.35 16.02
C ILE A 127 3.46 11.29 16.88
N ALA A 128 2.21 11.56 16.46
CA ALA A 128 1.30 12.45 17.19
C ALA A 128 0.74 11.86 18.51
N GLN A 129 0.77 10.53 18.68
CA GLN A 129 0.35 9.86 19.91
C GLN A 129 1.48 9.63 20.92
N ILE A 130 2.74 9.80 20.54
CA ILE A 130 3.91 9.57 21.42
C ILE A 130 4.32 10.84 22.21
N PHE A 131 3.90 12.05 21.82
CA PHE A 131 4.23 13.32 22.49
C PHE A 131 3.05 14.10 23.09
N ARG A 132 1.99 13.42 23.55
CA ARG A 132 1.04 14.03 24.51
C ARG A 132 1.24 13.45 25.90
N LYS A 133 1.84 14.27 26.79
CA LYS A 133 1.56 14.20 28.23
C LYS A 133 0.12 14.65 28.49
#